data_AF-A0A9Q3F2T1-F1
#
_entry.id   AF-A0A9Q3F2T1-F1
#
_cell.length_a   1.000
_cell.length_b   1.000
_cell.length_c   1.000
_cell.angle_alpha   90.00
_cell.angle_beta   90.00
_cell.angle_gamma   90.00
#
_symmetry.space_group_name_H-M   'P 1'
#
loop_
_entity.id
_entity.type
_entity.pdbx_description
1 polymer ?
#
loop_
_entity_poly.entity_id
_entity_poly.type
_entity_poly.pdbx_seq_one_letter_code
_entity_poly.pdbx_strand_id
1 'polypeptide(L)'
;MTVFIENSQHPLIIDSGAQCSIVARNYLDNHFPNWEKQHLPTKAMNFKSASGKMTSIGIIIKEIIIPHRKGNIRLNTEFLVLDDAHIQGFLLGTDYQRMYGIDIYKSKNRDISIGTNKEKKFSLNIYQIYSKDPLEELLNAFREGQFSTTLTSKQKLSLLKMMRKNRQAFSIGEEPLGKIRGHDIELYLDVESPYPPMLRRPPYPASLGTRKEIEKHINDLLEMDFIIKIGHNEIVEITTPILITWHDGKSRLCGDFRALKNYKKADRYPIPRIPHSLDKLEKAKYITKMDCMKSFHKNGVKPNSMK
;
A
#
# COMPACT_ATOMS: atom_id res chain seq x y z
N MET A 1 -1.12 14.57 3.43
CA MET A 1 -1.73 13.23 3.56
C MET A 1 -3.23 13.37 3.75
N THR A 2 -4.04 12.34 3.50
CA THR A 2 -5.50 12.39 3.76
C THR A 2 -5.82 11.71 5.10
N VAL A 3 -6.67 12.33 5.91
CA VAL A 3 -7.09 11.84 7.23
C VAL A 3 -8.61 11.87 7.35
N PHE A 4 -9.16 11.11 8.29
CA PHE A 4 -10.58 11.14 8.62
C PHE A 4 -10.82 12.01 9.86
N ILE A 5 -11.77 12.93 9.77
CA ILE A 5 -12.27 13.74 10.89
C ILE A 5 -13.79 13.73 10.76
N GLU A 6 -14.52 13.38 11.82
CA GLU A 6 -15.99 13.27 11.82
C GLU A 6 -16.56 12.40 10.67
N ASN A 7 -15.84 11.32 10.34
CA ASN A 7 -16.14 10.36 9.27
C ASN A 7 -16.01 10.90 7.83
N SER A 8 -15.50 12.11 7.63
CA SER A 8 -15.16 12.66 6.31
C SER A 8 -13.65 12.78 6.09
N GLN A 9 -13.23 12.72 4.82
CA GLN A 9 -11.81 12.84 4.45
C GLN A 9 -11.39 14.29 4.33
N HIS A 10 -10.25 14.63 4.92
CA HIS A 10 -9.66 15.96 4.87
C HIS A 10 -8.15 15.89 4.64
N PRO A 11 -7.55 16.89 3.95
CA PRO A 11 -6.10 17.01 3.86
C PRO A 11 -5.49 17.38 5.23
N LEU A 12 -4.40 16.69 5.59
CA LEU A 12 -3.51 17.02 6.69
C LEU A 12 -2.10 17.28 6.15
N ILE A 13 -1.58 18.45 6.46
CA ILE A 13 -0.20 18.86 6.21
C ILE A 13 0.58 18.67 7.51
N ILE A 14 1.75 18.05 7.46
CA ILE A 14 2.66 18.01 8.60
C ILE A 14 3.81 18.94 8.25
N ASP A 15 3.96 20.02 9.03
CA ASP A 15 4.92 21.08 8.74
C ASP A 15 5.87 21.28 9.93
N SER A 16 7.15 20.94 9.73
CA SER A 16 8.19 21.16 10.74
C SER A 16 8.55 22.64 10.95
N GLY A 17 8.12 23.52 10.03
CA GLY A 17 8.28 24.97 10.14
C GLY A 17 7.18 25.66 10.95
N ALA A 18 6.06 24.99 11.21
CA ALA A 18 4.98 25.53 12.00
C ALA A 18 5.14 25.19 13.49
N GLN A 19 5.09 26.20 14.36
CA GLN A 19 5.17 25.99 15.81
C GLN A 19 3.88 25.43 16.41
N CYS A 20 2.73 25.74 15.80
CA CYS A 20 1.42 25.35 16.27
C CYS A 20 0.63 24.64 15.17
N SER A 21 -0.30 23.79 15.59
CA SER A 21 -1.27 23.17 14.69
C SER A 21 -2.42 24.13 14.41
N ILE A 22 -2.75 24.34 13.13
CA ILE A 22 -3.67 25.38 12.67
C ILE A 22 -4.66 24.87 11.62
N VAL A 23 -5.76 25.60 11.47
CA VAL A 23 -6.74 25.42 10.39
C VAL A 23 -7.29 26.79 9.96
N ALA A 24 -7.60 26.94 8.67
CA ALA A 24 -8.17 28.18 8.14
C ALA A 24 -9.68 28.26 8.40
N ARG A 25 -10.18 29.45 8.74
CA ARG A 25 -11.62 29.73 8.87
C ARG A 25 -12.40 29.30 7.63
N ASN A 26 -11.98 29.79 6.45
CA ASN A 26 -12.66 29.49 5.19
C ASN A 26 -12.77 27.97 4.92
N TYR A 27 -11.79 27.19 5.38
CA TYR A 27 -11.84 25.74 5.24
C TYR A 27 -12.88 25.13 6.19
N LEU A 28 -12.95 25.61 7.43
CA LEU A 28 -13.97 25.17 8.38
C LEU A 28 -15.39 25.56 7.96
N ASP A 29 -15.60 26.76 7.44
CA ASP A 29 -16.92 27.22 6.97
C ASP A 29 -17.50 26.31 5.88
N ASN A 30 -16.63 25.81 4.99
CA ASN A 30 -17.04 24.93 3.90
C ASN A 30 -17.26 23.47 4.33
N HIS A 31 -16.57 22.99 5.36
CA HIS A 31 -16.52 21.58 5.71
C HIS A 31 -17.18 21.21 7.06
N PHE A 32 -17.35 22.18 7.95
CA PHE A 32 -17.85 21.98 9.31
C PHE A 32 -18.86 23.08 9.69
N PRO A 33 -20.12 23.03 9.17
CA PRO A 33 -21.08 24.14 9.20
C PRO A 33 -21.60 24.59 10.58
N ASN A 34 -20.98 24.18 11.70
CA ASN A 34 -21.30 24.63 13.06
C ASN A 34 -20.07 24.83 13.95
N TRP A 35 -18.86 24.87 13.37
CA TRP A 35 -17.62 24.97 14.14
C TRP A 35 -17.57 26.23 15.03
N GLU A 36 -18.17 27.34 14.59
CA GLU A 36 -18.23 28.61 15.34
C GLU A 36 -18.97 28.48 16.67
N LYS A 37 -19.90 27.53 16.82
CA LYS A 37 -20.59 27.29 18.11
C LYS A 37 -19.81 26.37 19.05
N GLN A 38 -18.77 25.71 18.53
CA GLN A 38 -18.02 24.65 19.20
C GLN A 38 -16.58 25.06 19.50
N HIS A 39 -16.13 26.21 18.99
CA HIS A 39 -14.78 26.68 19.27
C HIS A 39 -14.64 27.17 20.71
N LEU A 40 -13.48 26.91 21.29
CA LEU A 40 -13.08 27.43 22.57
C LEU A 40 -12.47 28.83 22.37
N PRO A 41 -12.75 29.77 23.28
CA PRO A 41 -12.17 31.10 23.20
C PRO A 41 -10.64 30.99 23.38
N THR A 42 -9.91 31.71 22.54
CA THR A 42 -8.46 31.88 22.69
C THR A 42 -8.15 33.32 23.06
N LYS A 43 -7.06 33.54 23.78
CA LYS A 43 -6.50 34.90 23.87
C LYS A 43 -6.06 35.32 22.47
N ALA A 44 -6.28 36.58 22.12
CA ALA A 44 -5.76 37.13 20.87
C ALA A 44 -4.24 36.95 20.84
N MET A 45 -3.76 36.06 19.99
CA MET A 45 -2.35 35.73 19.85
C MET A 45 -1.88 36.22 18.48
N ASN A 46 -0.77 36.95 18.48
CA ASN A 46 -0.17 37.47 17.26
C ASN A 46 0.64 36.37 16.57
N PHE A 47 0.07 35.73 15.55
CA PHE A 47 0.79 34.78 14.72
C PHE A 47 1.47 35.51 13.56
N LYS A 48 2.69 35.09 13.24
CA LYS A 48 3.44 35.57 12.07
C LYS A 48 3.64 34.40 11.12
N SER A 49 3.17 34.58 9.89
CA SER A 49 3.51 33.71 8.76
C SER A 49 4.53 34.42 7.86
N ALA A 50 5.02 33.72 6.84
CA ALA A 50 5.84 34.32 5.78
C ALA A 50 5.09 35.43 5.01
N SER A 51 3.75 35.39 4.98
CA SER A 51 2.89 36.35 4.28
C SER A 51 2.37 37.50 5.15
N GLY A 52 2.70 37.52 6.46
CA GLY A 52 2.30 38.62 7.34
C GLY A 52 1.74 38.17 8.69
N LYS A 53 1.13 39.11 9.41
CA LYS A 53 0.42 38.82 10.67
C LYS A 53 -0.89 38.09 10.37
N MET A 54 -1.27 37.17 11.25
CA MET A 54 -2.51 36.41 11.15
C MET A 54 -3.32 36.55 12.44
N THR A 55 -4.63 36.66 12.29
CA THR A 55 -5.56 36.82 13.40
C THR A 55 -6.10 35.47 13.85
N SER A 56 -5.96 35.15 15.14
CA SER A 56 -6.54 33.96 15.76
C SER A 56 -7.98 34.21 16.20
N ILE A 57 -8.89 33.31 15.84
CA ILE A 57 -10.31 33.39 16.24
C ILE A 57 -10.57 32.57 17.50
N GLY A 58 -10.05 31.34 17.54
CA GLY A 58 -10.41 30.36 18.55
C GLY A 58 -9.62 29.08 18.40
N ILE A 59 -9.94 28.09 19.25
CA ILE A 59 -9.38 26.74 19.18
C ILE A 59 -10.52 25.77 18.92
N ILE A 60 -10.31 24.83 17.99
CA ILE A 60 -11.18 23.66 17.84
C ILE A 60 -10.41 22.40 18.19
N ILE A 61 -11.11 21.40 18.70
CA ILE A 61 -10.54 20.08 18.99
C ILE A 61 -11.10 19.09 17.98
N LYS A 62 -10.21 18.35 17.30
CA LYS A 62 -10.63 17.31 16.35
C LYS A 62 -9.83 16.03 16.58
N GLU A 63 -10.54 14.91 16.58
CA GLU A 63 -9.92 13.58 16.49
C GLU A 63 -9.55 13.32 15.03
N ILE A 64 -8.26 13.31 14.75
CA ILE A 64 -7.67 12.93 13.47
C ILE A 64 -7.50 11.42 13.48
N ILE A 65 -8.17 10.74 12.56
CA ILE A 65 -8.03 9.31 12.35
C ILE A 65 -7.19 9.09 11.09
N ILE A 66 -6.01 8.50 11.26
CA ILE A 66 -5.15 8.06 10.16
C ILE A 66 -5.35 6.55 10.00
N PRO A 67 -6.00 6.09 8.91
CA PRO A 67 -6.14 4.67 8.64
C PRO A 67 -4.77 4.02 8.49
N HIS A 68 -4.55 2.92 9.19
CA HIS A 68 -3.31 2.17 9.11
C HIS A 68 -3.58 0.68 9.28
N ARG A 69 -2.81 -0.16 8.57
CA ARG A 69 -3.05 -1.62 8.50
C ARG A 69 -2.96 -2.33 9.85
N LYS A 70 -2.10 -1.86 10.76
CA LYS A 70 -1.97 -2.35 12.15
C LYS A 70 -3.04 -1.81 13.11
N GLY A 71 -4.06 -1.12 12.61
CA GLY A 71 -5.07 -0.41 13.40
C GLY A 71 -4.98 1.10 13.21
N ASN A 72 -6.14 1.76 13.28
CA ASN A 72 -6.26 3.20 13.05
C ASN A 72 -5.49 3.98 14.11
N ILE A 73 -4.67 4.93 13.66
CA ILE A 73 -3.97 5.87 14.54
C ILE A 73 -4.94 7.01 14.81
N ARG A 74 -5.13 7.37 16.08
CA ARG A 74 -6.04 8.43 16.51
C ARG A 74 -5.24 9.51 17.22
N LEU A 75 -5.27 10.73 16.69
CA LEU A 75 -4.59 11.90 17.26
C LEU A 75 -5.66 12.90 17.66
N ASN A 76 -5.77 13.22 18.95
CA ASN A 76 -6.70 14.24 19.43
C ASN A 76 -5.97 15.57 19.48
N THR A 77 -6.29 16.47 18.54
CA THR A 77 -5.48 17.66 18.31
C THR A 77 -6.30 18.94 18.43
N GLU A 78 -5.76 19.88 19.20
CA GLU A 78 -6.19 21.27 19.22
C GLU A 78 -5.63 21.99 17.99
N PHE A 79 -6.54 22.55 17.20
CA PHE A 79 -6.21 23.39 16.06
C PHE A 79 -6.61 24.82 16.36
N LEU A 80 -5.66 25.72 16.24
CA LEU A 80 -5.96 27.13 16.25
C LEU A 80 -6.60 27.55 14.92
N VAL A 81 -7.74 28.23 15.01
CA VAL A 81 -8.44 28.76 13.85
C VAL A 81 -7.91 30.14 13.51
N LEU A 82 -7.43 30.29 12.28
CA LEU A 82 -6.92 31.55 11.74
C LEU A 82 -7.87 32.11 10.69
N ASP A 83 -8.20 33.40 10.79
CA ASP A 83 -9.11 34.10 9.88
C ASP A 83 -8.46 34.27 8.49
N ASP A 84 -7.22 34.77 8.48
CA ASP A 84 -6.49 35.17 7.27
C ASP A 84 -5.62 34.05 6.66
N ALA A 85 -5.88 32.78 7.00
CA ALA A 85 -5.08 31.66 6.51
C ALA A 85 -5.57 31.12 5.16
N HIS A 86 -4.64 30.88 4.24
CA HIS A 86 -4.91 30.25 2.94
C HIS A 86 -4.48 28.77 2.91
N ILE A 87 -5.00 27.97 3.84
CA ILE A 87 -4.71 26.53 3.94
C ILE A 87 -5.96 25.73 3.59
N GLN A 88 -5.83 24.80 2.64
CA GLN A 88 -6.90 23.90 2.20
C GLN A 88 -6.86 22.57 2.97
N GLY A 89 -7.03 22.64 4.28
CA GLY A 89 -6.93 21.48 5.16
C GLY A 89 -6.48 21.83 6.57
N PHE A 90 -6.07 20.80 7.30
CA PHE A 90 -5.48 20.91 8.63
C PHE A 90 -3.96 20.93 8.52
N LEU A 91 -3.30 21.71 9.37
CA LEU A 91 -1.84 21.73 9.49
C LEU A 91 -1.45 21.27 10.90
N LEU A 92 -0.61 20.24 10.97
CA LEU A 92 -0.04 19.72 12.19
C LEU A 92 1.38 20.28 12.37
N GLY A 93 1.53 21.12 13.38
CA GLY A 93 2.78 21.78 13.74
C GLY A 93 3.69 20.91 14.60
N THR A 94 4.81 21.51 15.00
CA THR A 94 5.84 20.88 15.83
C THR A 94 5.39 20.59 17.27
N ASP A 95 4.36 21.28 17.75
CA ASP A 95 3.66 21.01 19.01
C ASP A 95 3.19 19.56 19.10
N TYR A 96 2.40 19.12 18.12
CA TYR A 96 1.83 17.78 18.09
C TYR A 96 2.75 16.76 17.40
N GLN A 97 3.66 17.17 16.51
CA GLN A 97 4.68 16.27 16.00
C GLN A 97 5.55 15.72 17.14
N ARG A 98 6.00 16.58 18.07
CA ARG A 98 6.78 16.14 19.22
C ARG A 98 5.95 15.30 20.18
N MET A 99 4.72 15.72 20.47
CA MET A 99 3.82 15.01 21.38
C MET A 99 3.56 13.57 20.94
N TYR A 100 3.33 13.35 19.64
CA TYR A 100 3.04 12.02 19.09
C TYR A 100 4.28 11.27 18.57
N GLY A 101 5.47 11.85 18.69
CA GLY A 101 6.70 11.25 18.18
C GLY A 101 6.67 11.04 16.66
N ILE A 102 6.22 12.07 15.92
CA ILE A 102 6.17 12.08 14.46
C ILE A 102 7.54 12.44 13.91
N ASP A 103 8.20 11.48 13.26
CA ASP A 103 9.48 11.68 12.56
C ASP A 103 9.25 11.62 11.04
N ILE A 104 9.71 12.65 10.31
CA ILE A 104 9.49 12.82 8.85
C ILE A 104 10.70 12.31 8.02
N TYR A 105 11.77 11.82 8.67
CA TYR A 105 13.03 11.52 8.00
C TYR A 105 13.61 10.16 8.37
N LYS A 106 13.19 9.10 7.68
CA LYS A 106 13.97 7.85 7.63
C LYS A 106 13.94 7.20 6.24
N SER A 107 15.10 7.30 5.58
CA SER A 107 15.52 6.55 4.39
C SER A 107 15.08 7.07 3.03
N LYS A 108 15.66 6.49 1.97
CA LYS A 108 15.51 6.87 0.55
C LYS A 108 14.06 6.86 0.05
N ASN A 109 13.15 6.25 0.82
CA ASN A 109 11.70 6.33 0.66
C ASN A 109 11.17 7.31 1.72
N ARG A 110 10.42 8.33 1.30
CA ARG A 110 9.87 9.34 2.22
C ARG A 110 8.82 8.69 3.12
N ASP A 111 9.24 8.12 4.24
CA ASP A 111 8.35 7.46 5.22
C ASP A 111 8.16 8.35 6.44
N ILE A 112 6.92 8.46 6.93
CA ILE A 112 6.57 9.15 8.18
C ILE A 112 6.40 8.09 9.26
N SER A 113 7.08 8.21 10.39
CA SER A 113 6.83 7.34 11.54
C SER A 113 6.09 8.09 12.64
N ILE A 114 5.05 7.48 13.23
CA ILE A 114 4.27 8.02 14.35
C ILE A 114 4.40 7.09 15.54
N GLY A 115 4.76 7.63 16.70
CA GLY A 115 4.82 6.90 17.96
C GLY A 115 6.11 7.18 18.72
N THR A 116 6.02 7.29 20.05
CA THR A 116 7.17 7.58 20.92
C THR A 116 7.99 6.32 21.25
N ASN A 117 7.36 5.15 21.28
CA ASN A 117 8.03 3.87 21.56
C ASN A 117 8.46 3.17 20.27
N LYS A 118 9.73 2.77 20.16
CA LYS A 118 10.30 2.06 18.99
C LYS A 118 9.51 0.81 18.59
N GLU A 119 8.93 0.07 19.54
CA GLU A 119 8.16 -1.15 19.26
C GLU A 119 6.73 -0.88 18.78
N LYS A 120 6.17 0.31 19.10
CA LYS A 120 4.81 0.74 18.71
C LYS A 120 4.82 1.84 17.65
N LYS A 121 5.96 2.07 16.98
CA LYS A 121 6.04 3.04 15.89
C LYS A 121 5.26 2.54 14.67
N PHE A 122 4.30 3.33 14.25
CA PHE A 122 3.59 3.17 12.99
C PHE A 122 4.44 3.79 11.89
N SER A 123 4.77 3.03 10.86
CA SER A 123 5.47 3.55 9.68
C SER A 123 4.44 3.74 8.56
N LEU A 124 4.26 4.98 8.14
CA LEU A 124 3.40 5.36 7.04
C LEU A 124 4.28 5.64 5.82
N ASN A 125 4.15 4.81 4.80
CA ASN A 125 4.77 5.10 3.51
C ASN A 125 3.98 6.25 2.84
N ILE A 126 4.61 7.41 2.61
CA ILE A 126 3.91 8.58 2.06
C ILE A 126 3.29 8.28 0.69
N TYR A 127 3.79 7.29 -0.06
CA TYR A 127 3.16 6.87 -1.33
C TYR A 127 1.79 6.20 -1.14
N GLN A 128 1.47 5.67 0.05
CA GLN A 128 0.18 5.04 0.36
C GLN A 128 -0.86 6.00 0.99
N ILE A 129 -0.45 7.13 1.59
CA ILE A 129 -1.39 8.06 2.29
C ILE A 129 -1.85 9.24 1.42
N TYR A 130 -1.26 9.43 0.26
CA TYR A 130 -2.00 10.12 -0.79
C TYR A 130 -3.08 9.14 -1.22
N SER A 131 -4.35 9.45 -0.92
CA SER A 131 -5.35 9.17 -1.95
C SER A 131 -4.87 9.97 -3.16
N LYS A 132 -3.95 9.41 -3.97
CA LYS A 132 -3.70 9.96 -5.29
C LYS A 132 -5.08 10.03 -5.88
N ASP A 133 -5.45 11.19 -6.39
CA ASP A 133 -6.60 11.24 -7.27
C ASP A 133 -6.43 10.06 -8.24
N PRO A 134 -7.37 9.11 -8.31
CA PRO A 134 -7.26 7.96 -9.20
C PRO A 134 -6.96 8.41 -10.64
N LEU A 135 -7.28 9.66 -10.98
CA LEU A 135 -6.88 10.32 -12.21
C LEU A 135 -5.39 10.65 -12.27
N GLU A 136 -4.79 11.25 -11.24
CA GLU A 136 -3.38 11.63 -11.22
C GLU A 136 -2.46 10.40 -11.25
N GLU A 137 -2.85 9.33 -10.57
CA GLU A 137 -2.11 8.07 -10.64
C GLU A 137 -2.20 7.41 -12.02
N LEU A 138 -3.40 7.40 -12.62
CA LEU A 138 -3.60 6.93 -13.98
C LEU A 138 -2.77 7.76 -14.97
N LEU A 139 -2.75 9.08 -14.81
CA LEU A 139 -2.00 10.00 -15.65
C LEU A 139 -0.49 9.79 -15.53
N ASN A 140 0.02 9.58 -14.32
CA ASN A 140 1.44 9.30 -14.11
C ASN A 140 1.83 7.95 -14.72
N ALA A 141 1.05 6.91 -14.50
CA ALA A 141 1.30 5.62 -15.13
C ALA A 141 1.16 5.65 -16.65
N PHE A 142 0.23 6.47 -17.17
CA PHE A 142 0.14 6.74 -18.60
C PHE A 142 1.42 7.44 -19.09
N ARG A 143 1.92 8.46 -18.40
CA ARG A 143 3.16 9.17 -18.77
C ARG A 143 4.40 8.26 -18.76
N GLU A 144 4.50 7.36 -17.80
CA GLU A 144 5.58 6.38 -17.70
C GLU A 144 5.42 5.21 -18.68
N GLY A 145 4.21 5.04 -19.23
CA GLY A 145 3.89 3.99 -20.19
C GLY A 145 4.67 4.12 -21.49
N GLN A 146 5.20 3.00 -21.97
CA GLN A 146 5.82 2.93 -23.29
C GLN A 146 4.73 2.81 -24.35
N PHE A 147 4.50 3.89 -25.11
CA PHE A 147 3.57 3.90 -26.23
C PHE A 147 4.31 3.94 -27.56
N SER A 148 3.72 3.33 -28.58
CA SER A 148 4.22 3.45 -29.96
C SER A 148 4.26 4.92 -30.40
N THR A 149 5.31 5.29 -31.11
CA THR A 149 5.47 6.62 -31.73
C THR A 149 4.42 6.88 -32.82
N THR A 150 3.81 5.82 -33.36
CA THR A 150 2.77 5.90 -34.40
C THR A 150 1.40 6.32 -33.89
N LEU A 151 1.19 6.37 -32.57
CA LEU A 151 -0.10 6.75 -31.98
C LEU A 151 -0.31 8.27 -32.00
N THR A 152 -1.42 8.71 -32.60
CA THR A 152 -1.85 10.10 -32.58
C THR A 152 -2.30 10.55 -31.18
N SER A 153 -2.27 11.86 -30.91
CA SER A 153 -2.76 12.43 -29.65
C SER A 153 -4.22 12.05 -29.35
N LYS A 154 -5.06 11.97 -30.39
CA LYS A 154 -6.46 11.55 -30.27
C LYS A 154 -6.58 10.07 -29.84
N GLN A 155 -5.75 9.19 -30.37
CA GLN A 155 -5.72 7.77 -29.98
C GLN A 155 -5.19 7.58 -28.56
N LYS A 156 -4.13 8.31 -28.17
CA LYS A 156 -3.62 8.31 -26.79
C LYS A 156 -4.68 8.76 -25.79
N LEU A 157 -5.42 9.83 -26.12
CA LEU A 157 -6.53 10.29 -25.29
C LEU A 157 -7.66 9.25 -25.19
N SER A 158 -7.99 8.58 -26.31
CA SER A 158 -8.97 7.50 -26.32
C SER A 158 -8.55 6.32 -25.45
N LEU A 159 -7.26 5.95 -25.48
CA LEU A 159 -6.70 4.91 -24.63
C LEU A 159 -6.81 5.28 -23.15
N LEU A 160 -6.43 6.50 -22.78
CA LEU A 160 -6.55 6.99 -21.42
C LEU A 160 -8.02 6.96 -20.92
N LYS A 161 -8.97 7.36 -21.76
CA LYS A 161 -10.42 7.27 -21.44
C LYS A 161 -10.86 5.83 -21.21
N MET A 162 -10.38 4.89 -22.02
CA MET A 162 -10.68 3.46 -21.87
C MET A 162 -10.09 2.89 -20.58
N MET A 163 -8.83 3.20 -20.28
CA MET A 163 -8.18 2.76 -19.03
C MET A 163 -8.90 3.33 -17.81
N ARG A 164 -9.32 4.60 -17.86
CA ARG A 164 -10.14 5.22 -16.80
C ARG A 164 -11.47 4.49 -16.63
N LYS A 165 -12.19 4.23 -17.72
CA LYS A 165 -13.48 3.52 -17.68
C LYS A 165 -13.34 2.12 -17.07
N ASN A 166 -12.23 1.44 -17.34
CA ASN A 166 -11.95 0.08 -16.88
C ASN A 166 -10.88 0.03 -15.78
N ARG A 167 -10.80 1.04 -14.90
CA ARG A 167 -9.67 1.18 -13.96
C ARG A 167 -9.44 -0.07 -13.10
N GLN A 168 -10.50 -0.73 -12.65
CA GLN A 168 -10.39 -1.95 -11.83
C GLN A 168 -9.67 -3.11 -12.53
N ALA A 169 -9.60 -3.10 -13.87
CA ALA A 169 -8.90 -4.14 -14.64
C ALA A 169 -7.39 -3.90 -14.75
N PHE A 170 -6.93 -2.66 -14.54
CA PHE A 170 -5.53 -2.27 -14.71
C PHE A 170 -4.87 -2.06 -13.34
N SER A 171 -3.82 -2.81 -13.05
CA SER A 171 -2.98 -2.59 -11.87
C SER A 171 -2.04 -1.43 -12.11
N ILE A 172 -2.24 -0.33 -11.39
CA ILE A 172 -1.42 0.88 -11.53
C ILE A 172 -0.55 1.01 -10.28
N GLY A 173 0.59 0.30 -10.30
CA GLY A 173 1.51 0.25 -9.15
C GLY A 173 1.23 -0.92 -8.21
N GLU A 174 1.45 -0.68 -6.91
CA GLU A 174 1.33 -1.67 -5.84
C GLU A 174 -0.03 -1.59 -5.11
N GLU A 175 -1.09 -1.23 -5.83
CA GLU A 175 -2.46 -1.31 -5.34
C GLU A 175 -2.80 -2.75 -4.91
N PRO A 176 -3.74 -2.95 -3.96
CA PRO A 176 -4.10 -4.29 -3.50
C PRO A 176 -4.54 -5.14 -4.70
N LEU A 177 -3.79 -6.20 -4.95
CA LEU A 177 -4.08 -7.10 -6.04
C LEU A 177 -5.38 -7.84 -5.71
N GLY A 178 -6.37 -7.73 -6.60
CA GLY A 178 -7.64 -8.42 -6.42
C GLY A 178 -7.45 -9.94 -6.32
N LYS A 179 -8.23 -10.58 -5.46
CA LYS A 179 -8.34 -12.04 -5.34
C LYS A 179 -9.36 -12.60 -6.34
N ILE A 180 -9.04 -13.72 -6.99
CA ILE A 180 -10.00 -14.46 -7.82
C ILE A 180 -11.09 -15.03 -6.89
N ARG A 181 -12.35 -14.72 -7.19
CA ARG A 181 -13.50 -15.19 -6.41
C ARG A 181 -13.98 -16.55 -6.91
N GLY A 182 -14.32 -17.44 -5.99
CA GLY A 182 -14.88 -18.76 -6.30
C GLY A 182 -13.87 -19.79 -6.82
N HIS A 183 -12.57 -19.48 -6.79
CA HIS A 183 -11.51 -20.38 -7.24
C HIS A 183 -10.36 -20.35 -6.24
N ASP A 184 -10.42 -21.24 -5.25
CA ASP A 184 -9.32 -21.51 -4.32
C ASP A 184 -8.68 -22.85 -4.70
N ILE A 185 -7.35 -22.84 -4.76
CA ILE A 185 -6.54 -24.00 -5.11
C ILE A 185 -6.55 -24.99 -3.95
N GLU A 186 -6.75 -26.26 -4.28
CA GLU A 186 -6.58 -27.38 -3.38
C GLU A 186 -5.37 -28.21 -3.83
N LEU A 187 -4.49 -28.51 -2.88
CA LEU A 187 -3.30 -29.32 -3.09
C LEU A 187 -3.55 -30.72 -2.53
N TYR A 188 -3.31 -31.73 -3.36
CA TYR A 188 -3.36 -33.14 -2.98
C TYR A 188 -1.95 -33.72 -2.99
N LEU A 189 -1.62 -34.43 -1.91
CA LEU A 189 -0.38 -35.19 -1.78
C LEU A 189 -0.69 -36.68 -1.96
N ASP A 190 0.27 -37.42 -2.52
CA ASP A 190 0.22 -38.88 -2.68
C ASP A 190 0.64 -39.63 -1.39
N VAL A 191 0.84 -38.88 -0.30
CA VAL A 191 1.24 -39.36 1.04
C VAL A 191 0.37 -38.69 2.10
N GLU A 192 0.11 -39.41 3.18
CA GLU A 192 -0.67 -38.92 4.33
C GLU A 192 0.24 -38.69 5.55
N SER A 193 -0.27 -38.00 6.58
CA SER A 193 0.45 -37.84 7.84
C SER A 193 0.55 -39.20 8.58
N PRO A 194 1.73 -39.56 9.16
CA PRO A 194 2.94 -38.74 9.28
C PRO A 194 3.73 -38.62 7.97
N TYR A 195 4.03 -37.38 7.59
CA TYR A 195 4.72 -37.09 6.33
C TYR A 195 6.19 -37.53 6.34
N PRO A 196 6.76 -37.92 5.17
CA PRO A 196 8.16 -38.27 5.07
C PRO A 196 9.10 -37.16 5.55
N PRO A 197 10.25 -37.48 6.20
CA PRO A 197 11.21 -36.48 6.67
C PRO A 197 11.71 -35.50 5.60
N MET A 198 11.71 -35.93 4.33
CA MET A 198 12.08 -35.09 3.18
C MET A 198 11.16 -33.88 2.98
N LEU A 199 9.93 -33.90 3.50
CA LEU A 199 9.01 -32.77 3.47
C LEU A 199 9.26 -31.76 4.60
N ARG A 200 10.10 -32.08 5.59
CA ARG A 200 10.48 -31.19 6.69
C ARG A 200 11.95 -30.75 6.54
N ARG A 201 12.19 -29.83 5.61
CA ARG A 201 13.54 -29.38 5.27
C ARG A 201 13.95 -28.14 6.08
N PRO A 202 15.20 -28.09 6.60
CA PRO A 202 15.70 -26.94 7.34
C PRO A 202 16.00 -25.76 6.40
N PRO A 203 16.00 -24.51 6.91
CA PRO A 203 16.43 -23.34 6.14
C PRO A 203 17.87 -23.48 5.63
N TYR A 204 18.15 -22.93 4.46
CA TYR A 204 19.52 -22.85 3.96
C TYR A 204 20.34 -21.81 4.75
N PRO A 205 21.64 -22.05 4.98
CA PRO A 205 22.55 -21.02 5.46
C PRO A 205 22.54 -19.82 4.49
N ALA A 206 22.45 -18.62 5.05
CA ALA A 206 22.41 -17.38 4.30
C ALA A 206 23.40 -16.37 4.88
N SER A 207 24.14 -15.69 4.00
CA SER A 207 25.02 -14.59 4.37
C SER A 207 24.22 -13.41 4.94
N LEU A 208 24.88 -12.46 5.61
CA LEU A 208 24.21 -11.27 6.15
C LEU A 208 23.50 -10.46 5.07
N GLY A 209 24.11 -10.32 3.88
CA GLY A 209 23.49 -9.63 2.75
C GLY A 209 22.24 -10.36 2.25
N THR A 210 22.33 -11.68 2.09
CA THR A 210 21.18 -12.50 1.67
C THR A 210 20.05 -12.47 2.69
N ARG A 211 20.35 -12.50 4.00
CA ARG A 211 19.33 -12.41 5.05
C ARG A 211 18.55 -11.10 5.00
N LYS A 212 19.22 -9.97 4.77
CA LYS A 212 18.56 -8.66 4.62
C LYS A 212 17.59 -8.65 3.45
N GLU A 213 17.97 -9.25 2.32
CA GLU A 213 17.08 -9.36 1.16
C GLU A 213 15.90 -10.32 1.43
N ILE A 214 16.14 -11.45 2.08
CA ILE A 214 15.07 -12.37 2.50
C ILE A 214 14.06 -11.64 3.39
N GLU A 215 14.53 -10.93 4.41
CA GLU A 215 13.68 -10.20 5.34
C GLU A 215 12.86 -9.12 4.62
N LYS A 216 13.47 -8.38 3.71
CA LYS A 216 12.78 -7.40 2.86
C LYS A 216 11.63 -8.07 2.07
N HIS A 217 11.92 -9.12 1.30
CA HIS A 217 10.89 -9.80 0.51
C HIS A 217 9.78 -10.41 1.37
N ILE A 218 10.10 -10.97 2.54
CA ILE A 218 9.11 -11.51 3.48
C ILE A 218 8.20 -10.39 4.00
N ASN A 219 8.76 -9.25 4.39
CA ASN A 219 7.97 -8.11 4.86
C ASN A 219 7.05 -7.59 3.76
N ASP A 220 7.54 -7.46 2.52
CA ASP A 220 6.72 -7.04 1.37
C ASP A 220 5.56 -8.02 1.13
N LEU A 221 5.81 -9.34 1.22
CA LEU A 221 4.77 -10.36 1.06
C LEU A 221 3.76 -10.39 2.21
N LEU A 222 4.21 -10.14 3.44
CA LEU A 222 3.33 -10.00 4.61
C LEU A 222 2.47 -8.75 4.49
N GLU A 223 3.03 -7.63 4.03
CA GLU A 223 2.28 -6.39 3.81
C GLU A 223 1.23 -6.54 2.70
N MET A 224 1.48 -7.40 1.71
CA MET A 224 0.52 -7.72 0.64
C MET A 224 -0.49 -8.81 1.02
N ASP A 225 -0.46 -9.32 2.26
CA ASP A 225 -1.29 -10.44 2.73
C ASP A 225 -1.16 -11.71 1.85
N PHE A 226 0.00 -11.89 1.20
CA PHE A 226 0.28 -13.07 0.36
C PHE A 226 0.83 -14.24 1.15
N ILE A 227 1.43 -13.96 2.30
CA ILE A 227 1.87 -14.97 3.27
C ILE A 227 1.37 -14.56 4.65
N ILE A 228 1.24 -15.54 5.53
CA ILE A 228 0.84 -15.32 6.93
C ILE A 228 1.93 -15.85 7.85
N LYS A 229 2.02 -15.26 9.05
CA LYS A 229 2.88 -15.78 10.10
C LYS A 229 2.15 -16.92 10.81
N ILE A 230 2.77 -18.09 10.83
CA ILE A 230 2.29 -19.24 11.60
C ILE A 230 2.73 -19.07 13.07
N GLY A 231 1.82 -19.31 14.02
CA GLY A 231 2.09 -19.16 15.45
C GLY A 231 3.11 -20.17 15.97
N HIS A 232 3.83 -19.81 17.04
CA HIS A 232 4.85 -20.68 17.66
C HIS A 232 4.30 -22.01 18.20
N ASN A 233 2.99 -22.07 18.45
CA ASN A 233 2.29 -23.25 18.98
C ASN A 233 1.61 -24.08 17.90
N GLU A 234 1.66 -23.64 16.64
CA GLU A 234 1.07 -24.40 15.52
C GLU A 234 2.07 -25.44 15.00
N ILE A 235 1.58 -26.65 14.81
CA ILE A 235 2.38 -27.75 14.28
C ILE A 235 2.49 -27.56 12.77
N VAL A 236 3.72 -27.34 12.29
CA VAL A 236 4.02 -27.29 10.85
C VAL A 236 4.63 -28.62 10.45
N GLU A 237 3.88 -29.43 9.70
CA GLU A 237 4.35 -30.76 9.32
C GLU A 237 5.28 -30.72 8.10
N ILE A 238 5.10 -29.74 7.21
CA ILE A 238 5.84 -29.56 5.95
C ILE A 238 6.57 -28.22 5.94
N THR A 239 7.88 -28.23 5.64
CA THR A 239 8.71 -27.03 5.52
C THR A 239 9.56 -27.05 4.26
N THR A 240 9.59 -25.92 3.56
CA THR A 240 10.40 -25.72 2.35
C THR A 240 11.38 -24.57 2.55
N PRO A 241 12.68 -24.75 2.29
CA PRO A 241 13.65 -23.68 2.42
C PRO A 241 13.50 -22.68 1.28
N ILE A 242 13.88 -21.45 1.58
CA ILE A 242 13.90 -20.32 0.65
C ILE A 242 15.34 -19.89 0.37
N LEU A 243 15.55 -19.28 -0.79
CA LEU A 243 16.82 -18.68 -1.18
C LEU A 243 16.59 -17.39 -1.98
N ILE A 244 17.63 -16.58 -2.08
CA ILE A 244 17.64 -15.42 -2.98
C ILE A 244 18.37 -15.79 -4.25
N THR A 245 17.75 -15.49 -5.38
CA THR A 245 18.40 -15.52 -6.69
C THR A 245 18.56 -14.10 -7.21
N TRP A 246 19.68 -13.82 -7.85
CA TRP A 246 20.00 -12.50 -8.40
C TRP A 246 19.91 -12.52 -9.91
N HIS A 247 19.29 -11.50 -10.49
CA HIS A 247 19.20 -11.31 -11.93
C HIS A 247 19.17 -9.82 -12.23
N ASP A 248 20.08 -9.33 -13.08
CA ASP A 248 20.23 -7.91 -13.45
C ASP A 248 20.22 -6.96 -12.25
N GLY A 249 20.97 -7.31 -11.19
CA GLY A 249 21.05 -6.52 -9.96
C GLY A 249 19.78 -6.51 -9.09
N LYS A 250 18.74 -7.27 -9.45
CA LYS A 250 17.53 -7.47 -8.65
C LYS A 250 17.54 -8.81 -7.95
N SER A 251 17.13 -8.83 -6.67
CA SER A 251 16.93 -10.04 -5.88
C SER A 251 15.52 -10.60 -6.08
N ARG A 252 15.39 -11.93 -6.08
CA ARG A 252 14.12 -12.65 -6.11
C ARG A 252 14.11 -13.73 -5.03
N LEU A 253 13.06 -13.77 -4.22
CA LEU A 253 12.83 -14.82 -3.24
C LEU A 253 12.27 -16.07 -3.94
N CYS A 254 12.96 -17.21 -3.77
CA CYS A 254 12.60 -18.48 -4.40
C CYS A 254 12.44 -19.58 -3.34
N GLY A 255 11.30 -20.26 -3.33
CA GLY A 255 11.08 -21.46 -2.53
C GLY A 255 11.55 -22.73 -3.24
N ASP A 256 12.24 -23.62 -2.54
CA ASP A 256 12.73 -24.88 -3.08
C ASP A 256 11.73 -26.04 -2.90
N PHE A 257 10.68 -26.03 -3.72
CA PHE A 257 9.59 -27.00 -3.68
C PHE A 257 9.90 -28.36 -4.30
N ARG A 258 11.18 -28.69 -4.59
CA ARG A 258 11.53 -29.95 -5.27
C ARG A 258 11.10 -31.19 -4.49
N ALA A 259 11.27 -31.18 -3.18
CA ALA A 259 10.81 -32.29 -2.33
C ALA A 259 9.28 -32.41 -2.36
N LEU A 260 8.56 -31.29 -2.16
CA LEU A 260 7.10 -31.26 -2.24
C LEU A 260 6.57 -31.77 -3.58
N LYS A 261 7.23 -31.40 -4.69
CA LYS A 261 6.83 -31.81 -6.04
C LYS A 261 6.83 -33.32 -6.24
N ASN A 262 7.70 -34.06 -5.57
CA ASN A 262 7.78 -35.53 -5.69
C ASN A 262 6.60 -36.25 -5.03
N TYR A 263 5.91 -35.58 -4.11
CA TYR A 263 4.77 -36.12 -3.38
C TYR A 263 3.44 -35.47 -3.80
N LYS A 264 3.46 -34.53 -4.75
CA LYS A 264 2.25 -33.83 -5.21
C LYS A 264 1.56 -34.66 -6.29
N LYS A 265 0.25 -34.90 -6.10
CA LYS A 265 -0.60 -35.42 -7.17
C LYS A 265 -0.64 -34.45 -8.35
N ALA A 266 -0.27 -34.93 -9.53
CA ALA A 266 -0.24 -34.10 -10.72
C ALA A 266 -1.65 -33.68 -11.15
N ASP A 267 -1.90 -32.37 -11.20
CA ASP A 267 -3.07 -31.80 -11.84
C ASP A 267 -2.85 -31.79 -13.36
N ARG A 268 -3.60 -32.62 -14.08
CA ARG A 268 -3.44 -32.82 -15.52
C ARG A 268 -4.40 -31.91 -16.29
N TYR A 269 -4.18 -30.61 -16.18
CA TYR A 269 -4.86 -29.63 -17.04
C TYR A 269 -4.02 -29.35 -18.30
N PRO A 270 -4.53 -29.62 -19.52
CA PRO A 270 -3.76 -29.47 -20.73
C PRO A 270 -3.55 -27.98 -21.05
N ILE A 271 -2.31 -27.50 -20.94
CA ILE A 271 -1.93 -26.18 -21.43
C ILE A 271 -1.78 -26.28 -22.96
N PRO A 272 -2.49 -25.47 -23.75
CA PRO A 272 -2.39 -25.51 -25.20
C PRO A 272 -0.97 -25.17 -25.65
N ARG A 273 -0.46 -25.91 -26.64
CA ARG A 273 0.85 -25.62 -27.24
C ARG A 273 0.83 -24.26 -27.94
N ILE A 274 1.96 -23.56 -27.90
CA ILE A 274 2.09 -22.22 -28.48
C ILE A 274 1.67 -22.18 -29.97
N PRO A 275 2.12 -23.10 -30.85
CA PRO A 275 1.72 -23.07 -32.27
C PRO A 275 0.20 -23.14 -32.47
N HIS A 276 -0.48 -24.05 -31.76
CA HIS A 276 -1.93 -24.18 -31.86
C HIS A 276 -2.68 -22.91 -31.41
N SER A 277 -2.12 -22.19 -30.45
CA SER A 277 -2.66 -20.90 -30.02
C SER A 277 -2.41 -19.80 -31.06
N LEU A 278 -1.30 -19.85 -31.80
CA LEU A 278 -0.96 -18.90 -32.86
C LEU A 278 -1.76 -19.14 -34.15
N ASP A 279 -2.02 -20.39 -34.53
CA ASP A 279 -2.84 -20.72 -35.71
C ASP A 279 -4.25 -20.11 -35.60
N LYS A 280 -4.80 -20.06 -34.38
CA LYS A 280 -6.08 -19.40 -34.10
C LYS A 280 -6.06 -17.89 -34.32
N LEU A 281 -4.88 -17.27 -34.29
CA LEU A 281 -4.69 -15.83 -34.49
C LEU A 281 -4.40 -15.47 -35.95
N GLU A 282 -4.20 -16.44 -36.85
CA GLU A 282 -3.80 -16.20 -38.25
C GLU A 282 -4.75 -15.23 -38.99
N LYS A 283 -6.06 -15.34 -38.73
CA LYS A 283 -7.09 -14.48 -39.35
C LYS A 283 -7.41 -13.22 -38.56
N ALA A 284 -6.71 -12.96 -37.45
CA ALA A 284 -6.96 -11.80 -36.62
C ALA A 284 -6.42 -10.53 -37.28
N LYS A 285 -7.30 -9.56 -37.54
CA LYS A 285 -6.90 -8.24 -38.07
C LYS A 285 -6.25 -7.35 -37.01
N TYR A 286 -6.60 -7.57 -35.75
CA TYR A 286 -6.08 -6.85 -34.59
C TYR A 286 -5.82 -7.84 -33.46
N ILE A 287 -4.66 -7.74 -32.83
CA ILE A 287 -4.27 -8.59 -31.70
C ILE A 287 -4.06 -7.69 -30.49
N THR A 288 -4.66 -8.07 -29.36
CA THR A 288 -4.41 -7.44 -28.06
C THR A 288 -3.81 -8.47 -27.12
N LYS A 289 -2.67 -8.13 -26.53
CA LYS A 289 -2.01 -8.94 -25.51
C LYS A 289 -2.14 -8.23 -24.16
N MET A 290 -2.63 -8.94 -23.17
CA MET A 290 -2.71 -8.48 -21.78
C MET A 290 -1.96 -9.47 -20.90
N ASP A 291 -1.20 -8.96 -19.94
CA ASP A 291 -0.53 -9.77 -18.93
C ASP A 291 -1.14 -9.51 -17.56
N CYS A 292 -1.27 -10.56 -16.75
CA CYS A 292 -1.87 -10.46 -15.43
C CYS A 292 -0.78 -10.33 -14.36
N MET A 293 -0.65 -9.13 -13.80
CA MET A 293 0.32 -8.85 -12.74
C MET A 293 0.12 -9.78 -11.55
N LYS A 294 1.20 -10.46 -11.12
CA LYS A 294 1.24 -11.38 -9.97
C LYS A 294 0.09 -12.40 -9.96
N SER A 295 -0.27 -12.93 -11.13
CA SER A 295 -1.43 -13.82 -11.33
C SER A 295 -1.53 -14.98 -10.35
N PHE A 296 -0.41 -15.64 -10.01
CA PHE A 296 -0.41 -16.76 -9.07
C PHE A 296 -0.91 -16.36 -7.67
N HIS A 297 -0.49 -15.20 -7.16
CA HIS A 297 -0.89 -14.69 -5.84
C HIS A 297 -2.38 -14.31 -5.74
N LYS A 298 -3.07 -14.19 -6.87
CA LYS A 298 -4.52 -13.90 -6.90
C LYS A 298 -5.36 -15.14 -6.66
N ASN A 299 -4.77 -16.33 -6.76
CA ASN A 299 -5.46 -17.58 -6.43
C ASN A 299 -5.41 -17.77 -4.93
N GLY A 300 -6.56 -17.97 -4.29
CA GLY A 300 -6.56 -18.40 -2.89
C GLY A 300 -6.12 -19.85 -2.77
N VAL A 301 -5.80 -20.25 -1.54
CA VAL A 301 -5.48 -21.64 -1.18
C VAL A 301 -6.48 -22.09 -0.13
N LYS A 302 -7.05 -23.29 -0.29
CA LYS A 302 -7.99 -23.83 0.70
C LYS A 302 -7.28 -24.06 2.05
N PRO A 303 -7.96 -23.89 3.20
CA PRO A 303 -7.37 -24.07 4.53
C PRO A 303 -6.64 -25.39 4.75
N ASN A 304 -7.19 -26.49 4.22
CA ASN A 304 -6.58 -27.82 4.36
C ASN A 304 -5.27 -27.97 3.57
N SER A 305 -5.03 -27.11 2.58
CA SER A 305 -3.81 -27.10 1.77
C SER A 305 -2.81 -26.04 2.21
N MET A 306 -3.12 -25.25 3.23
CA MET A 306 -2.21 -24.27 3.85
C MET A 306 -1.41 -24.86 5.02
N LYS A 307 -1.88 -25.98 5.59
CA LYS A 307 -1.29 -26.65 6.75
C LYS A 307 -0.21 -27.64 6.36
#